data_AF-A0A8T2IEQ4-F1
#
_entry.id   AF-A0A8T2IEQ4-F1
#
_cell.length_a   1.000
_cell.length_b   1.000
_cell.length_c   1.000
_cell.angle_alpha   90.00
_cell.angle_beta   90.00
_cell.angle_gamma   90.00
#
_symmetry.space_group_name_H-M   'P 1'
#
loop_
_entity.id
_entity.type
_entity.pdbx_description
1 polymer ?
#
loop_
_entity_poly.entity_id
_entity_poly.type
_entity_poly.pdbx_seq_one_letter_code
_entity_poly.pdbx_strand_id
1 'polypeptide(L)'
;VPESLAQVRAIILWEGEKEESHPRIYTWEELILLGADVPDSKLNDVIASQRANQCCAIFYTKDDPRGVMLSHDNLTWVSQASCERLVLDEQLVLVSYLPLHTVSVQLTDLWIPLCCGGTTYFAEEDALKGSLIPTLQEVQPTWFVGPNHFWEKIRSIWTALEHKARLLPRMIIGWARGIGLKAFQNVRPGSVPWGYSLAKKLVFQPARAALGLGRCRLGSFGTEPVNLDTLEYYGSLDLLILARYGVNESCGIHSVALPNAWKKRSSGLEIPGCKTRLQEPLSQGSGQLCLWGRHIFMGYLGMEKETQAALDENGWLLTGALGRTDKDGFLYVTERGEGSHIRTFSTGETPRRLQTEDLYMEI
;
A
#
# COMPACT_ATOMS: atom_id res chain seq x y z
N VAL A 1 -28.26 -13.49 -25.60
CA VAL A 1 -27.27 -12.52 -25.09
C VAL A 1 -27.91 -11.14 -25.16
N PRO A 2 -28.18 -10.45 -24.04
CA PRO A 2 -28.74 -9.09 -24.06
C PRO A 2 -27.88 -8.15 -24.92
N GLU A 3 -28.46 -7.10 -25.52
CA GLU A 3 -27.74 -6.13 -26.36
C GLU A 3 -26.51 -5.53 -25.67
N SER A 4 -26.57 -5.39 -24.34
CA SER A 4 -25.46 -4.93 -23.49
C SER A 4 -24.20 -5.81 -23.57
N LEU A 5 -24.32 -7.04 -24.06
CA LEU A 5 -23.22 -7.99 -24.21
C LEU A 5 -22.90 -8.30 -25.68
N ALA A 6 -23.40 -7.48 -26.63
CA ALA A 6 -23.15 -7.68 -28.07
C ALA A 6 -21.66 -7.65 -28.43
N GLN A 7 -20.84 -6.92 -27.68
CA GLN A 7 -19.38 -6.84 -27.86
C GLN A 7 -18.62 -8.04 -27.27
N VAL A 8 -19.27 -8.89 -26.46
CA VAL A 8 -18.63 -10.05 -25.84
C VAL A 8 -18.37 -11.12 -26.88
N ARG A 9 -17.08 -11.38 -27.13
CA ARG A 9 -16.61 -12.39 -28.09
C ARG A 9 -16.44 -13.78 -27.47
N ALA A 10 -16.00 -13.83 -26.22
CA ALA A 10 -15.76 -15.06 -25.48
C ALA A 10 -16.07 -14.85 -23.98
N ILE A 11 -16.50 -15.91 -23.31
CA ILE A 11 -16.67 -16.03 -21.87
C ILE A 11 -15.77 -17.20 -21.44
N ILE A 12 -14.86 -16.94 -20.52
CA ILE A 12 -13.93 -17.95 -20.02
C ILE A 12 -14.43 -18.41 -18.65
N LEU A 13 -14.73 -19.70 -18.54
CA LEU A 13 -15.00 -20.34 -17.26
C LEU A 13 -13.66 -20.66 -16.61
N TRP A 14 -13.35 -19.92 -15.54
CA TRP A 14 -12.15 -20.13 -14.74
C TRP A 14 -12.21 -21.46 -13.98
N GLU A 15 -13.39 -21.80 -13.46
CA GLU A 15 -13.67 -23.06 -12.76
C GLU A 15 -14.99 -23.66 -13.25
N GLY A 16 -15.09 -24.98 -13.14
CA GLY A 16 -16.30 -25.75 -13.48
C GLY A 16 -16.30 -26.31 -14.90
N GLU A 17 -17.39 -27.00 -15.23
CA GLU A 17 -17.61 -27.62 -16.53
C GLU A 17 -18.69 -26.86 -17.31
N LYS A 18 -18.71 -27.05 -18.63
CA LYS A 18 -19.80 -26.51 -19.46
C LYS A 18 -21.08 -27.30 -19.20
N GLU A 19 -22.10 -26.66 -18.64
CA GLU A 19 -23.44 -27.25 -18.54
C GLU A 19 -24.06 -27.45 -19.93
N GLU A 20 -23.80 -26.53 -20.87
CA GLU A 20 -24.23 -26.62 -22.27
C GLU A 20 -23.12 -26.16 -23.23
N SER A 21 -23.04 -26.80 -24.40
CA SER A 21 -22.11 -26.39 -25.44
C SER A 21 -22.56 -25.06 -26.06
N HIS A 22 -21.83 -23.98 -25.78
CA HIS A 22 -22.06 -22.67 -26.37
C HIS A 22 -20.79 -22.19 -27.10
N PRO A 23 -20.88 -21.70 -28.36
CA PRO A 23 -19.73 -21.40 -29.20
C PRO A 23 -18.85 -20.24 -28.73
N ARG A 24 -19.31 -19.48 -27.72
CA ARG A 24 -18.55 -18.37 -27.10
C ARG A 24 -18.11 -18.67 -25.67
N ILE A 25 -18.42 -19.85 -25.13
CA ILE A 25 -18.02 -20.23 -23.79
C ILE A 25 -16.86 -21.22 -23.91
N TYR A 26 -15.78 -20.95 -23.19
CA TYR A 26 -14.58 -21.80 -23.16
C TYR A 26 -14.26 -22.17 -21.73
N THR A 27 -13.85 -23.40 -21.47
CA THR A 27 -13.17 -23.74 -20.22
C THR A 27 -11.75 -23.16 -20.24
N TRP A 28 -11.08 -23.14 -19.08
CA TRP A 28 -9.69 -22.71 -19.00
C TRP A 28 -8.77 -23.58 -19.88
N GLU A 29 -8.97 -24.89 -19.90
CA GLU A 29 -8.18 -25.83 -20.70
C GLU A 29 -8.37 -25.59 -22.21
N GLU A 30 -9.60 -25.36 -22.64
CA GLU A 30 -9.89 -25.05 -24.04
C GLU A 30 -9.26 -23.73 -24.47
N LEU A 31 -9.29 -22.70 -23.60
CA LEU A 31 -8.61 -21.43 -23.86
C LEU A 31 -7.10 -21.62 -24.08
N ILE A 32 -6.45 -22.43 -23.24
CA ILE A 32 -5.01 -22.73 -23.38
C ILE A 32 -4.74 -23.43 -24.72
N LEU A 33 -5.60 -24.35 -25.15
CA LEU A 33 -5.47 -25.05 -26.43
C LEU A 33 -5.61 -24.14 -27.65
N LEU A 34 -6.36 -23.02 -27.56
CA LEU A 34 -6.47 -22.05 -28.66
C LEU A 34 -5.12 -21.42 -29.05
N GLY A 35 -4.15 -21.42 -28.14
CA GLY A 35 -2.80 -20.92 -28.39
C GLY A 35 -1.87 -21.92 -29.07
N ALA A 36 -2.22 -23.21 -29.14
CA ALA A 36 -1.29 -24.27 -29.53
C ALA A 36 -0.73 -24.13 -30.96
N ASP A 37 -1.55 -23.62 -31.89
CA ASP A 37 -1.18 -23.41 -33.29
C ASP A 37 -0.71 -21.97 -33.59
N VAL A 38 -0.61 -21.11 -32.56
CA VAL A 38 -0.17 -19.73 -32.72
C VAL A 38 1.37 -19.68 -32.71
N PRO A 39 2.03 -19.20 -33.78
CA PRO A 39 3.49 -19.17 -33.82
C PRO A 39 4.04 -18.07 -32.90
N ASP A 40 5.20 -18.34 -32.28
CA ASP A 40 5.92 -17.39 -31.41
C ASP A 40 6.19 -16.04 -32.08
N SER A 41 6.35 -16.01 -33.41
CA SER A 41 6.47 -14.76 -34.19
C SER A 41 5.33 -13.77 -33.91
N LYS A 42 4.08 -14.25 -33.78
CA LYS A 42 2.93 -13.41 -33.47
C LYS A 42 3.00 -12.85 -32.04
N LEU A 43 3.44 -13.66 -31.08
CA LEU A 43 3.67 -13.20 -29.70
C LEU A 43 4.77 -12.13 -29.67
N ASN A 44 5.87 -12.37 -30.38
CA ASN A 44 6.98 -11.42 -30.50
C ASN A 44 6.54 -10.10 -31.14
N ASP A 45 5.71 -10.14 -32.19
CA ASP A 45 5.14 -8.94 -32.82
C ASP A 45 4.26 -8.15 -31.83
N VAL A 46 3.43 -8.84 -31.04
CA VAL A 46 2.61 -8.21 -30.00
C VAL A 46 3.48 -7.55 -28.93
N ILE A 47 4.50 -8.25 -28.42
CA ILE A 47 5.46 -7.71 -27.45
C ILE A 47 6.17 -6.48 -28.04
N ALA A 48 6.64 -6.58 -29.29
CA ALA A 48 7.33 -5.49 -29.98
C ALA A 48 6.41 -4.29 -30.29
N SER A 49 5.09 -4.47 -30.31
CA SER A 49 4.11 -3.40 -30.50
C SER A 49 3.81 -2.60 -29.22
N GLN A 50 4.13 -3.14 -28.03
CA GLN A 50 3.85 -2.47 -26.77
C GLN A 50 4.69 -1.21 -26.61
N ARG A 51 4.12 -0.17 -25.99
CA ARG A 51 4.78 1.11 -25.72
C ARG A 51 4.57 1.51 -24.27
N ALA A 52 5.58 2.14 -23.68
CA ALA A 52 5.55 2.53 -22.27
C ALA A 52 4.34 3.41 -21.91
N ASN A 53 3.89 4.28 -22.82
CA ASN A 53 2.76 5.19 -22.59
C ASN A 53 1.39 4.57 -22.88
N GLN A 54 1.29 3.29 -23.23
CA GLN A 54 0.00 2.60 -23.39
C GLN A 54 -0.55 2.19 -22.03
N CYS A 55 -1.88 2.31 -21.89
CA CYS A 55 -2.61 1.84 -20.72
C CYS A 55 -2.45 0.33 -20.57
N CYS A 56 -2.07 -0.12 -19.38
CA CYS A 56 -1.87 -1.54 -19.08
C CYS A 56 -2.70 -2.04 -17.90
N ALA A 57 -3.23 -1.13 -17.08
CA ALA A 57 -4.06 -1.48 -15.94
C ALA A 57 -5.14 -0.41 -15.72
N ILE A 58 -6.33 -0.87 -15.31
CA ILE A 58 -7.46 -0.01 -14.93
C ILE A 58 -7.89 -0.45 -13.54
N PHE A 59 -7.93 0.50 -12.61
CA PHE A 59 -8.29 0.23 -11.23
C PHE A 59 -9.59 0.91 -10.86
N TYR A 60 -10.47 0.14 -10.22
CA TYR A 60 -11.72 0.62 -9.63
C TYR A 60 -11.64 0.43 -8.13
N THR A 61 -12.25 1.35 -7.38
CA THR A 61 -12.45 1.15 -5.95
C THR A 61 -13.93 1.01 -5.66
N LYS A 62 -14.28 0.32 -4.58
CA LYS A 62 -15.67 0.11 -4.17
C LYS A 62 -16.46 1.43 -4.07
N ASP A 63 -15.78 2.48 -3.61
CA ASP A 63 -16.39 3.79 -3.32
C ASP A 63 -16.27 4.79 -4.48
N ASP A 64 -15.57 4.44 -5.55
CA ASP A 64 -15.34 5.31 -6.71
C ASP A 64 -15.50 4.56 -8.02
N PRO A 65 -16.56 4.85 -8.81
CA PRO A 65 -16.81 4.18 -10.09
C PRO A 65 -15.84 4.62 -11.19
N ARG A 66 -14.98 5.62 -10.95
CA ARG A 66 -14.04 6.12 -11.95
C ARG A 66 -12.87 5.15 -12.11
N GLY A 67 -12.72 4.59 -13.31
CA GLY A 67 -11.63 3.67 -13.62
C GLY A 67 -10.31 4.40 -13.82
N VAL A 68 -9.39 4.32 -12.86
CA VAL A 68 -8.05 4.94 -12.93
C VAL A 68 -7.19 4.19 -13.94
N MET A 69 -6.84 4.84 -15.05
CA MET A 69 -5.99 4.25 -16.09
C MET A 69 -4.51 4.50 -15.81
N LEU A 70 -3.73 3.42 -15.74
CA LEU A 70 -2.28 3.46 -15.54
C LEU A 70 -1.54 2.85 -16.74
N SER A 71 -0.54 3.56 -17.22
CA SER A 71 0.36 3.12 -18.28
C SER A 71 1.45 2.17 -17.77
N HIS A 72 2.10 1.47 -18.70
CA HIS A 72 3.31 0.71 -18.38
C HIS A 72 4.39 1.60 -17.75
N ASP A 73 4.54 2.84 -18.23
CA ASP A 73 5.51 3.81 -17.71
C ASP A 73 5.21 4.15 -16.25
N ASN A 74 3.94 4.41 -15.91
CA ASN A 74 3.55 4.77 -14.55
C ASN A 74 3.99 3.69 -13.54
N LEU A 75 3.63 2.43 -13.81
CA LEU A 75 3.87 1.30 -12.91
C LEU A 75 5.35 0.90 -12.88
N THR A 76 5.99 0.74 -14.04
CA THR A 76 7.39 0.32 -14.09
C THR A 76 8.33 1.37 -13.52
N TRP A 77 8.08 2.66 -13.80
CA TRP A 77 8.89 3.74 -13.26
C TRP A 77 8.77 3.84 -11.74
N VAL A 78 7.55 3.85 -11.18
CA VAL A 78 7.38 3.99 -9.73
C VAL A 78 7.89 2.77 -8.98
N SER A 79 7.80 1.56 -9.56
CA SER A 79 8.42 0.36 -9.01
C SER A 79 9.93 0.50 -8.92
N GLN A 80 10.60 0.86 -10.02
CA GLN A 80 12.05 1.04 -10.03
C GLN A 80 12.49 2.14 -9.04
N ALA A 81 11.82 3.30 -9.07
CA ALA A 81 12.14 4.39 -8.16
C ALA A 81 11.89 4.02 -6.68
N SER A 82 10.89 3.17 -6.41
CA SER A 82 10.65 2.62 -5.07
C SER A 82 11.75 1.65 -4.65
N CYS A 83 12.19 0.75 -5.54
CA CYS A 83 13.31 -0.16 -5.27
C CYS A 83 14.58 0.60 -4.90
N GLU A 84 14.94 1.62 -5.68
CA GLU A 84 16.10 2.47 -5.39
C GLU A 84 15.94 3.22 -4.07
N ARG A 85 14.76 3.79 -3.81
CA ARG A 85 14.51 4.61 -2.63
C ARG A 85 14.50 3.81 -1.32
N LEU A 86 13.94 2.61 -1.37
CA LEU A 86 13.83 1.67 -0.24
C LEU A 86 15.03 0.72 -0.13
N VAL A 87 15.93 0.75 -1.12
CA VAL A 87 17.08 -0.15 -1.24
C VAL A 87 16.62 -1.61 -1.22
N LEU A 88 15.66 -1.92 -2.10
CA LEU A 88 15.10 -3.26 -2.27
C LEU A 88 15.92 -4.03 -3.29
N ASP A 89 16.09 -5.31 -3.02
CA ASP A 89 16.87 -6.26 -3.81
C ASP A 89 16.14 -7.61 -3.89
N GLU A 90 16.81 -8.63 -4.40
CA GLU A 90 16.27 -9.99 -4.53
C GLU A 90 15.97 -10.67 -3.19
N GLN A 91 16.43 -10.10 -2.06
CA GLN A 91 16.12 -10.60 -0.71
C GLN A 91 14.77 -10.10 -0.19
N LEU A 92 14.06 -9.29 -0.98
CA LEU A 92 12.70 -8.88 -0.68
C LEU A 92 11.78 -10.11 -0.60
N VAL A 93 11.11 -10.27 0.54
CA VAL A 93 10.09 -11.30 0.77
C VAL A 93 8.85 -10.61 1.33
N LEU A 94 7.72 -10.81 0.65
CA LEU A 94 6.41 -10.25 0.97
C LEU A 94 5.37 -11.34 1.21
N VAL A 95 4.31 -10.99 1.93
CA VAL A 95 3.08 -11.78 2.02
C VAL A 95 1.94 -10.91 1.48
N SER A 96 1.35 -11.31 0.35
CA SER A 96 0.18 -10.70 -0.26
C SER A 96 -1.08 -11.30 0.35
N TYR A 97 -1.80 -10.51 1.12
CA TYR A 97 -3.06 -10.91 1.77
C TYR A 97 -4.16 -9.84 1.66
N LEU A 98 -3.81 -8.68 1.09
CA LEU A 98 -4.76 -7.59 0.83
C LEU A 98 -5.31 -7.72 -0.60
N PRO A 99 -6.49 -7.16 -0.89
CA PRO A 99 -7.09 -7.28 -2.21
C PRO A 99 -6.23 -6.65 -3.33
N LEU A 100 -5.85 -7.44 -4.32
CA LEU A 100 -5.02 -7.03 -5.47
C LEU A 100 -5.70 -6.00 -6.41
N HIS A 101 -6.99 -5.74 -6.25
CA HIS A 101 -7.69 -4.68 -6.99
C HIS A 101 -7.28 -3.28 -6.52
N THR A 102 -6.54 -3.15 -5.42
CA THR A 102 -6.02 -1.86 -4.95
C THR A 102 -4.64 -1.59 -5.59
N VAL A 103 -4.48 -0.40 -6.20
CA VAL A 103 -3.24 0.00 -6.90
C VAL A 103 -2.00 -0.17 -6.03
N SER A 104 -2.03 0.31 -4.79
CA SER A 104 -0.88 0.28 -3.89
C SER A 104 -0.49 -1.14 -3.46
N VAL A 105 -1.46 -2.03 -3.34
CA VAL A 105 -1.26 -3.45 -3.04
C VAL A 105 -0.64 -4.13 -4.25
N GLN A 106 -1.24 -3.98 -5.44
CA GLN A 106 -0.69 -4.57 -6.66
C GLN A 106 0.73 -4.06 -6.95
N LEU A 107 0.98 -2.76 -6.76
CA LEU A 107 2.31 -2.18 -6.91
C LEU A 107 3.31 -2.83 -5.95
N THR A 108 2.96 -2.94 -4.67
CA THR A 108 3.86 -3.47 -3.65
C THR A 108 4.10 -4.96 -3.81
N ASP A 109 3.05 -5.73 -4.13
CA ASP A 109 3.08 -7.19 -4.04
C ASP A 109 3.42 -7.87 -5.37
N LEU A 110 3.26 -7.17 -6.51
CA LEU A 110 3.61 -7.69 -7.84
C LEU A 110 4.72 -6.86 -8.50
N TRP A 111 4.47 -5.58 -8.76
CA TRP A 111 5.33 -4.79 -9.64
C TRP A 111 6.72 -4.51 -9.04
N ILE A 112 6.81 -4.21 -7.75
CA ILE A 112 8.09 -4.02 -7.06
C ILE A 112 8.92 -5.33 -7.03
N PRO A 113 8.39 -6.49 -6.59
CA PRO A 113 9.09 -7.76 -6.65
C PRO A 113 9.56 -8.15 -8.04
N LEU A 114 8.72 -7.94 -9.08
CA LEU A 114 9.12 -8.15 -10.47
C LEU A 114 10.30 -7.28 -10.89
N CYS A 115 10.41 -6.07 -10.34
CA CYS A 115 11.49 -5.14 -10.66
C CYS A 115 12.82 -5.50 -9.97
N CYS A 116 12.80 -5.90 -8.70
CA CYS A 116 14.02 -6.20 -7.93
C CYS A 116 14.35 -7.70 -7.80
N GLY A 117 13.55 -8.59 -8.38
CA GLY A 117 13.71 -10.05 -8.21
C GLY A 117 13.25 -10.56 -6.85
N GLY A 118 12.35 -9.85 -6.17
CA GLY A 118 11.78 -10.25 -4.89
C GLY A 118 10.79 -11.41 -4.98
N THR A 119 10.44 -12.00 -3.84
CA THR A 119 9.49 -13.11 -3.72
C THR A 119 8.22 -12.68 -2.99
N THR A 120 7.06 -12.93 -3.58
CA THR A 120 5.75 -12.71 -2.96
C THR A 120 5.05 -14.04 -2.69
N TYR A 121 4.64 -14.26 -1.44
CA TYR A 121 3.81 -15.38 -1.04
C TYR A 121 2.35 -14.91 -0.96
N PHE A 122 1.43 -15.62 -1.62
CA PHE A 122 0.01 -15.34 -1.50
C PHE A 122 -0.55 -16.07 -0.28
N ALA A 123 -1.20 -15.32 0.62
CA ALA A 123 -1.90 -15.90 1.76
C ALA A 123 -3.22 -16.54 1.32
N GLU A 124 -3.72 -17.47 2.12
CA GLU A 124 -5.02 -18.10 1.90
C GLU A 124 -6.17 -17.09 2.11
N GLU A 125 -7.36 -17.41 1.58
CA GLU A 125 -8.54 -16.55 1.64
C GLU A 125 -8.98 -16.22 3.07
N ASP A 126 -8.63 -17.07 4.04
CA ASP A 126 -8.95 -16.89 5.46
C ASP A 126 -7.88 -16.08 6.23
N ALA A 127 -6.89 -15.49 5.55
CA ALA A 127 -5.82 -14.70 6.16
C ALA A 127 -6.37 -13.63 7.12
N LEU A 128 -7.36 -12.87 6.67
CA LEU A 128 -8.00 -11.82 7.48
C LEU A 128 -8.90 -12.39 8.59
N LYS A 129 -9.31 -13.66 8.49
CA LYS A 129 -10.16 -14.38 9.45
C LYS A 129 -9.36 -15.08 10.56
N GLY A 130 -8.04 -15.21 10.41
CA GLY A 130 -7.16 -15.66 11.49
C GLY A 130 -5.89 -16.39 11.08
N SER A 131 -5.76 -16.84 9.84
CA SER A 131 -4.59 -17.63 9.38
C SER A 131 -3.36 -16.78 9.06
N LEU A 132 -3.48 -15.44 9.00
CA LEU A 132 -2.37 -14.56 8.63
C LEU A 132 -1.14 -14.70 9.55
N ILE A 133 -1.32 -14.84 10.87
CA ILE A 133 -0.16 -14.98 11.78
C ILE A 133 0.61 -16.27 11.50
N PRO A 134 -0.02 -17.46 11.42
CA PRO A 134 0.63 -18.67 10.93
C PRO A 134 1.39 -18.48 9.61
N THR A 135 0.77 -17.88 8.59
CA THR A 135 1.43 -17.60 7.31
C THR A 135 2.67 -16.72 7.47
N LEU A 136 2.57 -15.64 8.27
CA LEU A 136 3.72 -14.78 8.55
C LEU A 136 4.83 -15.53 9.29
N GLN A 137 4.48 -16.41 10.23
CA GLN A 137 5.44 -17.22 10.97
C GLN A 137 6.21 -18.18 10.07
N GLU A 138 5.56 -18.74 9.06
CA GLU A 138 6.17 -19.60 8.05
C GLU A 138 7.04 -18.79 7.08
N VAL A 139 6.49 -17.75 6.46
CA VAL A 139 7.15 -16.99 5.39
C VAL A 139 8.28 -16.09 5.91
N GLN A 140 8.11 -15.51 7.10
CA GLN A 140 9.02 -14.52 7.70
C GLN A 140 9.38 -13.37 6.74
N PRO A 141 8.41 -12.51 6.35
CA PRO A 141 8.65 -11.46 5.37
C PRO A 141 9.71 -10.45 5.83
N THR A 142 10.42 -9.88 4.86
CA THR A 142 11.43 -8.83 5.10
C THR A 142 10.82 -7.43 5.05
N TRP A 143 9.70 -7.26 4.35
CA TRP A 143 8.84 -6.08 4.39
C TRP A 143 7.39 -6.51 4.63
N PHE A 144 6.72 -5.88 5.59
CA PHE A 144 5.31 -6.14 5.86
C PHE A 144 4.48 -4.85 5.77
N VAL A 145 3.43 -4.90 4.94
CA VAL A 145 2.44 -3.82 4.81
C VAL A 145 1.20 -4.22 5.61
N GLY A 146 0.91 -3.48 6.67
CA GLY A 146 -0.28 -3.70 7.49
C GLY A 146 -1.21 -2.49 7.46
N PRO A 147 -2.54 -2.67 7.32
CA PRO A 147 -3.49 -1.58 7.53
C PRO A 147 -3.49 -1.17 9.02
N ASN A 148 -3.99 0.03 9.32
CA ASN A 148 -3.92 0.61 10.66
C ASN A 148 -4.56 -0.29 11.73
N HIS A 149 -5.74 -0.84 11.42
CA HIS A 149 -6.47 -1.72 12.33
C HIS A 149 -5.71 -3.02 12.66
N PHE A 150 -4.86 -3.53 11.74
CA PHE A 150 -4.03 -4.70 12.03
C PHE A 150 -3.04 -4.38 13.14
N TRP A 151 -2.31 -3.27 13.01
CA TRP A 151 -1.34 -2.82 14.01
C TRP A 151 -2.02 -2.51 15.35
N GLU A 152 -3.18 -1.88 15.33
CA GLU A 152 -3.91 -1.56 16.57
C GLU A 152 -4.46 -2.81 17.26
N LYS A 153 -5.02 -3.76 16.50
CA LYS A 153 -5.53 -5.04 17.03
C LYS A 153 -4.43 -5.86 17.68
N ILE A 154 -3.29 -6.04 17.01
CA ILE A 154 -2.16 -6.80 17.55
C ILE A 154 -1.60 -6.13 18.80
N ARG A 155 -1.42 -4.80 18.78
CA ARG A 155 -1.03 -4.03 19.98
C ARG A 155 -1.99 -4.25 21.14
N SER A 156 -3.30 -4.20 20.89
CA SER A 156 -4.33 -4.39 21.92
C SER A 156 -4.25 -5.77 22.56
N ILE A 157 -4.16 -6.83 21.74
CA ILE A 157 -4.03 -8.22 22.20
C ILE A 157 -2.79 -8.38 23.09
N TRP A 158 -1.64 -7.90 22.63
CA TRP A 158 -0.39 -8.03 23.37
C TRP A 158 -0.36 -7.21 24.66
N THR A 159 -0.94 -6.01 24.65
CA THR A 159 -1.09 -5.19 25.86
C THR A 159 -1.96 -5.92 26.89
N ALA A 160 -3.05 -6.55 26.46
CA ALA A 160 -3.89 -7.36 27.34
C ALA A 160 -3.14 -8.59 27.91
N LEU A 161 -2.32 -9.27 27.10
CA LEU A 161 -1.47 -10.37 27.55
C LEU A 161 -0.41 -9.90 28.55
N GLU A 162 0.22 -8.75 28.31
CA GLU A 162 1.19 -8.14 29.22
C GLU A 162 0.56 -7.80 30.57
N HIS A 163 -0.67 -7.27 30.58
CA HIS A 163 -1.40 -6.98 31.81
C HIS A 163 -1.76 -8.24 32.62
N LYS A 164 -2.01 -9.36 31.94
CA LYS A 164 -2.30 -10.66 32.56
C LYS A 164 -1.03 -11.43 32.96
N ALA A 165 0.15 -11.01 32.49
CA ALA A 165 1.41 -11.68 32.80
C ALA A 165 1.75 -11.58 34.30
N ARG A 166 2.49 -12.57 34.82
CA ARG A 166 3.04 -12.55 36.18
C ARG A 166 3.97 -11.34 36.37
N LEU A 167 4.12 -10.90 37.62
CA LEU A 167 4.89 -9.69 37.98
C LEU A 167 6.29 -9.65 37.37
N LEU A 168 7.06 -10.73 37.47
CA LEU A 168 8.45 -10.77 37.00
C LEU A 168 8.56 -10.64 35.46
N PRO A 169 7.86 -11.46 34.63
CA PRO A 169 7.80 -11.23 33.18
C PRO A 169 7.32 -9.83 32.80
N ARG A 170 6.31 -9.29 33.48
CA ARG A 170 5.79 -7.95 33.22
C ARG A 170 6.82 -6.86 33.49
N MET A 171 7.61 -6.99 34.55
CA MET A 171 8.73 -6.07 34.84
C MET A 171 9.82 -6.14 33.76
N ILE A 172 10.16 -7.34 33.29
CA ILE A 172 11.16 -7.53 32.21
C ILE A 172 10.67 -6.89 30.92
N ILE A 173 9.40 -7.12 30.55
CA ILE A 173 8.79 -6.52 29.35
C ILE A 173 8.78 -4.99 29.47
N GLY A 174 8.30 -4.45 30.60
CA GLY A 174 8.26 -3.00 30.82
C GLY A 174 9.64 -2.34 30.76
N TRP A 175 10.65 -2.97 31.37
CA TRP A 175 12.05 -2.53 31.29
C TRP A 175 12.58 -2.55 29.84
N ALA A 176 12.40 -3.67 29.14
CA ALA A 176 12.85 -3.83 27.77
C ALA A 176 12.21 -2.79 26.85
N ARG A 177 10.89 -2.60 26.96
CA ARG A 177 10.14 -1.60 26.20
C ARG A 177 10.57 -0.17 26.52
N GLY A 178 10.90 0.12 27.78
CA GLY A 178 11.48 1.40 28.17
C GLY A 178 12.82 1.68 27.47
N ILE A 179 13.67 0.66 27.30
CA ILE A 179 14.91 0.76 26.53
C ILE A 179 14.61 0.93 25.03
N GLY A 180 13.69 0.13 24.48
CA GLY A 180 13.30 0.20 23.07
C GLY A 180 12.72 1.57 22.71
N LEU A 181 11.87 2.14 23.55
CA LEU A 181 11.28 3.46 23.34
C LEU A 181 12.35 4.56 23.35
N LYS A 182 13.31 4.50 24.28
CA LYS A 182 14.46 5.42 24.29
C LYS A 182 15.29 5.29 23.01
N ALA A 183 15.52 4.06 22.53
CA ALA A 183 16.21 3.84 21.26
C ALA A 183 15.43 4.42 20.08
N PHE A 184 14.11 4.22 20.03
CA PHE A 184 13.21 4.74 19.01
C PHE A 184 13.13 6.28 19.00
N GLN A 185 13.16 6.91 20.18
CA GLN A 185 13.13 8.38 20.32
C GLN A 185 14.50 9.03 20.03
N ASN A 186 15.60 8.28 20.13
CA ASN A 186 16.93 8.78 19.83
C ASN A 186 17.13 8.88 18.30
N VAL A 187 17.09 10.12 17.80
CA VAL A 187 17.24 10.43 16.36
C VAL A 187 18.69 10.22 15.85
N ARG A 188 19.66 9.95 16.74
CA ARG A 188 21.04 9.69 16.33
C ARG A 188 21.18 8.24 15.83
N PRO A 189 21.46 8.02 14.53
CA PRO A 189 21.67 6.68 14.01
C PRO A 189 22.81 6.00 14.78
N GLY A 190 22.56 4.80 15.31
CA GLY A 190 23.59 3.94 15.91
C GLY A 190 23.83 4.08 17.42
N SER A 191 23.20 5.04 18.12
CA SER A 191 23.31 5.11 19.60
C SER A 191 22.13 4.43 20.29
N VAL A 192 22.31 3.18 20.71
CA VAL A 192 21.31 2.45 21.50
C VAL A 192 21.59 2.58 23.00
N PRO A 193 20.55 2.65 23.87
CA PRO A 193 20.75 2.72 25.31
C PRO A 193 21.42 1.45 25.86
N TRP A 194 22.09 1.58 27.01
CA TRP A 194 22.63 0.43 27.72
C TRP A 194 21.53 -0.59 28.04
N GLY A 195 21.84 -1.88 27.87
CA GLY A 195 20.88 -2.98 28.03
C GLY A 195 20.05 -3.30 26.78
N TYR A 196 20.15 -2.52 25.70
CA TYR A 196 19.37 -2.75 24.47
C TYR A 196 19.63 -4.13 23.85
N SER A 197 20.88 -4.60 23.78
CA SER A 197 21.19 -5.94 23.27
C SER A 197 20.54 -7.06 24.09
N LEU A 198 20.39 -6.86 25.40
CA LEU A 198 19.73 -7.81 26.28
C LEU A 198 18.20 -7.75 26.11
N ALA A 199 17.63 -6.55 26.07
CA ALA A 199 16.21 -6.33 25.75
C ALA A 199 15.82 -6.93 24.39
N LYS A 200 16.70 -6.79 23.39
CA LYS A 200 16.53 -7.35 22.06
C LYS A 200 16.43 -8.86 22.05
N LYS A 201 17.32 -9.55 22.76
CA LYS A 201 17.31 -11.02 22.87
C LYS A 201 16.15 -11.55 23.70
N LEU A 202 15.85 -10.90 24.83
CA LEU A 202 14.86 -11.41 25.79
C LEU A 202 13.40 -11.11 25.41
N VAL A 203 13.15 -9.98 24.74
CA VAL A 203 11.79 -9.49 24.51
C VAL A 203 11.53 -9.19 23.03
N PHE A 204 12.36 -8.39 22.37
CA PHE A 204 12.04 -7.92 21.01
C PHE A 204 12.05 -9.04 19.98
N GLN A 205 13.09 -9.89 19.98
CA GLN A 205 13.19 -11.03 19.05
C GLN A 205 12.05 -12.03 19.26
N PRO A 206 11.74 -12.51 20.48
CA PRO A 206 10.58 -13.37 20.71
C PRO A 206 9.24 -12.73 20.30
N ALA A 207 9.02 -11.46 20.63
CA ALA A 207 7.78 -10.76 20.27
C ALA A 207 7.62 -10.67 18.75
N ARG A 208 8.67 -10.27 18.04
CA ARG A 208 8.68 -10.20 16.57
C ARG A 208 8.52 -11.57 15.93
N ALA A 209 9.21 -12.59 16.45
CA ALA A 209 9.08 -13.97 15.97
C ALA A 209 7.65 -14.51 16.15
N ALA A 210 6.97 -14.16 17.24
CA ALA A 210 5.58 -14.54 17.48
C ALA A 210 4.60 -13.97 16.43
N LEU A 211 4.92 -12.86 15.77
CA LEU A 211 4.12 -12.34 14.63
C LEU A 211 4.59 -12.85 13.27
N GLY A 212 5.70 -13.60 13.22
CA GLY A 212 6.38 -13.87 11.97
C GLY A 212 7.18 -12.70 11.40
N LEU A 213 7.40 -11.64 12.18
CA LEU A 213 8.11 -10.43 11.77
C LEU A 213 9.57 -10.42 12.27
N GLY A 214 10.13 -11.61 12.51
CA GLY A 214 11.52 -11.77 12.99
C GLY A 214 12.53 -11.23 11.99
N ARG A 215 12.33 -11.49 10.70
CA ARG A 215 13.16 -10.98 9.59
C ARG A 215 12.72 -9.62 9.05
N CYS A 216 11.56 -9.11 9.46
CA CYS A 216 10.99 -7.87 8.96
C CYS A 216 11.88 -6.66 9.30
N ARG A 217 12.39 -5.99 8.26
CA ARG A 217 13.22 -4.78 8.40
C ARG A 217 12.38 -3.51 8.27
N LEU A 218 11.27 -3.60 7.57
CA LEU A 218 10.38 -2.49 7.27
C LEU A 218 8.94 -2.92 7.55
N GLY A 219 8.32 -2.35 8.58
CA GLY A 219 6.86 -2.33 8.69
C GLY A 219 6.34 -1.08 7.99
N SER A 220 5.19 -1.17 7.32
CA SER A 220 4.56 0.01 6.75
C SER A 220 3.05 0.01 6.87
N PHE A 221 2.48 1.22 6.81
CA PHE A 221 1.03 1.44 6.75
C PHE A 221 0.70 2.44 5.64
N GLY A 222 -0.59 2.51 5.30
CA GLY A 222 -1.11 3.34 4.22
C GLY A 222 -1.20 4.83 4.55
N THR A 223 -2.05 5.53 3.81
CA THR A 223 -2.17 6.99 3.85
C THR A 223 -2.83 7.54 5.11
N GLU A 224 -3.59 6.71 5.82
CA GLU A 224 -4.29 7.14 7.03
C GLU A 224 -3.32 7.24 8.21
N PRO A 225 -3.36 8.34 8.98
CA PRO A 225 -2.49 8.50 10.13
C PRO A 225 -2.71 7.40 11.17
N VAL A 226 -1.62 6.74 11.57
CA VAL A 226 -1.62 5.83 12.72
C VAL A 226 -1.43 6.63 14.01
N ASN A 227 -2.11 6.21 15.08
CA ASN A 227 -1.95 6.77 16.41
C ASN A 227 -0.49 6.73 16.87
N LEU A 228 0.01 7.84 17.42
CA LEU A 228 1.41 7.95 17.86
C LEU A 228 1.77 6.86 18.88
N ASP A 229 0.85 6.55 19.79
CA ASP A 229 1.05 5.49 20.78
C ASP A 229 1.26 4.12 20.13
N THR A 230 0.67 3.87 18.95
CA THR A 230 0.88 2.63 18.20
C THR A 230 2.27 2.61 17.59
N LEU A 231 2.72 3.72 17.00
CA LEU A 231 4.09 3.85 16.48
C LEU A 231 5.14 3.66 17.59
N GLU A 232 4.92 4.29 18.74
CA GLU A 232 5.81 4.17 19.91
C GLU A 232 5.76 2.77 20.53
N TYR A 233 4.60 2.11 20.51
CA TYR A 233 4.47 0.72 20.96
C TYR A 233 5.37 -0.22 20.14
N TYR A 234 5.27 -0.18 18.81
CA TYR A 234 6.09 -1.03 17.95
C TYR A 234 7.56 -0.62 17.93
N GLY A 235 7.83 0.69 17.96
CA GLY A 235 9.18 1.22 18.17
C GLY A 235 9.82 0.71 19.47
N SER A 236 9.03 0.54 20.54
CA SER A 236 9.49 -0.05 21.80
C SER A 236 9.84 -1.53 21.72
N LEU A 237 9.47 -2.21 20.62
CA LEU A 237 9.75 -3.61 20.32
C LEU A 237 10.77 -3.78 19.19
N ASP A 238 11.54 -2.74 18.87
CA ASP A 238 12.50 -2.74 17.76
C ASP A 238 11.85 -3.10 16.41
N LEU A 239 10.61 -2.68 16.20
CA LEU A 239 9.90 -2.81 14.92
C LEU A 239 9.48 -1.42 14.46
N LEU A 240 10.16 -0.92 13.43
CA LEU A 240 9.86 0.38 12.86
C LEU A 240 8.72 0.24 11.85
N ILE A 241 7.60 0.91 12.13
CA ILE A 241 6.45 0.99 11.21
C ILE A 241 6.40 2.39 10.63
N LEU A 242 6.51 2.48 9.31
CA LEU A 242 6.69 3.71 8.56
C LEU A 242 5.50 4.02 7.68
N ALA A 243 5.15 5.30 7.62
CA ALA A 243 4.08 5.78 6.76
C ALA A 243 4.52 5.78 5.30
N ARG A 244 3.54 5.58 4.42
CA ARG A 244 3.63 5.84 2.98
C ARG A 244 2.43 6.67 2.57
N TYR A 245 2.61 7.55 1.60
CA TYR A 245 1.50 8.31 1.03
C TYR A 245 1.48 8.21 -0.49
N GLY A 246 0.30 8.00 -1.04
CA GLY A 246 -0.02 7.96 -2.45
C GLY A 246 -1.54 7.78 -2.63
N VAL A 247 -2.06 8.22 -3.76
CA VAL A 247 -3.45 7.98 -4.17
C VAL A 247 -3.46 7.07 -5.40
N ASN A 248 -4.64 6.57 -5.79
CA ASN A 248 -4.73 5.67 -6.94
C ASN A 248 -4.25 6.36 -8.23
N GLU A 249 -4.61 7.64 -8.38
CA GLU A 249 -4.21 8.52 -9.48
C GLU A 249 -2.71 8.85 -9.48
N SER A 250 -1.98 8.48 -8.41
CA SER A 250 -0.53 8.59 -8.31
C SER A 250 0.13 7.21 -8.17
N CYS A 251 -0.43 6.17 -8.77
CA CYS A 251 0.14 4.83 -8.76
C CYS A 251 0.37 4.24 -7.34
N GLY A 252 -0.39 4.68 -6.33
CA GLY A 252 -0.36 4.12 -4.98
C GLY A 252 0.81 4.51 -4.07
N ILE A 253 1.94 5.00 -4.59
CA ILE A 253 3.08 5.50 -3.79
C ILE A 253 3.64 6.79 -4.40
N HIS A 254 3.74 7.85 -3.58
CA HIS A 254 4.34 9.13 -3.93
C HIS A 254 5.47 9.53 -2.97
N SER A 255 5.30 9.24 -1.67
CA SER A 255 6.31 9.45 -0.63
C SER A 255 6.36 8.29 0.35
N VAL A 256 7.53 8.09 0.95
CA VAL A 256 7.78 7.01 1.89
C VAL A 256 8.74 7.45 3.00
N ALA A 257 8.43 7.08 4.23
CA ALA A 257 9.36 7.24 5.34
C ALA A 257 10.38 6.09 5.31
N LEU A 258 11.65 6.40 5.58
CA LEU A 258 12.75 5.44 5.54
C LEU A 258 13.32 5.13 6.92
N PRO A 259 13.88 3.93 7.15
CA PRO A 259 14.49 3.60 8.43
C PRO A 259 15.59 4.56 8.89
N ASN A 260 16.34 5.13 7.94
CA ASN A 260 17.39 6.12 8.18
C ASN A 260 16.93 7.58 8.01
N ALA A 261 15.69 7.82 7.57
CA ALA A 261 15.14 9.15 7.34
C ALA A 261 13.63 9.12 7.55
N TRP A 262 13.21 9.26 8.81
CA TRP A 262 11.82 9.35 9.21
C TRP A 262 11.62 10.41 10.29
N LYS A 263 10.40 10.96 10.34
CA LYS A 263 9.95 11.83 11.41
C LYS A 263 8.59 11.34 11.90
N LYS A 264 8.33 11.51 13.19
CA LYS A 264 7.03 11.16 13.79
C LYS A 264 5.90 11.81 12.99
N ARG A 265 4.89 11.02 12.61
CA ARG A 265 3.69 11.43 11.86
C ARG A 265 3.95 11.96 10.43
N SER A 266 5.18 11.89 9.93
CA SER A 266 5.46 12.24 8.55
C SER A 266 5.14 11.05 7.63
N SER A 267 4.61 11.34 6.45
CA SER A 267 4.48 10.41 5.31
C SER A 267 5.81 10.13 4.62
N GLY A 268 6.90 10.74 5.11
CA GLY A 268 8.25 10.57 4.64
C GLY A 268 8.66 11.56 3.58
N LEU A 269 9.63 11.13 2.78
CA LEU A 269 10.22 11.93 1.71
C LEU A 269 9.67 11.44 0.37
N GLU A 270 9.60 12.33 -0.61
CA GLU A 270 9.18 12.02 -1.97
C GLU A 270 10.04 10.90 -2.58
N ILE A 271 9.42 10.06 -3.40
CA ILE A 271 10.15 9.16 -4.29
C ILE A 271 10.96 10.03 -5.29
N PRO A 272 12.24 9.72 -5.57
CA PRO A 272 13.03 10.51 -6.51
C PRO A 272 12.32 10.71 -7.86
N GLY A 273 12.20 11.97 -8.29
CA GLY A 273 11.50 12.35 -9.52
C GLY A 273 10.02 12.72 -9.34
N CYS A 274 9.43 12.39 -8.20
CA CYS A 274 8.17 12.98 -7.75
C CYS A 274 8.39 14.42 -7.27
N LYS A 275 7.33 15.22 -7.28
CA LYS A 275 7.30 16.57 -6.70
C LYS A 275 5.97 16.82 -5.98
N THR A 276 6.03 17.49 -4.83
CA THR A 276 4.86 18.03 -4.13
C THR A 276 4.81 19.55 -4.26
N ARG A 277 3.61 20.08 -4.43
CA ARG A 277 3.32 21.52 -4.31
C ARG A 277 2.12 21.72 -3.39
N LEU A 278 2.16 22.78 -2.59
CA LEU A 278 1.02 23.23 -1.78
C LEU A 278 0.29 24.34 -2.52
N GLN A 279 -0.98 24.11 -2.86
CA GLN A 279 -1.88 25.14 -3.40
C GLN A 279 -2.68 25.77 -2.24
N GLU A 280 -3.02 27.06 -2.38
CA GLU A 280 -3.78 27.82 -1.36
C GLU A 280 -3.19 27.66 0.05
N PRO A 281 -1.92 28.05 0.29
CA PRO A 281 -1.30 27.89 1.60
C PRO A 281 -2.11 28.65 2.66
N LEU A 282 -2.61 27.89 3.64
CA LEU A 282 -3.30 28.36 4.82
C LEU A 282 -2.30 29.01 5.79
N SER A 283 -2.81 29.78 6.75
CA SER A 283 -2.03 30.57 7.71
C SER A 283 -1.06 29.76 8.59
N GLN A 284 -1.12 28.42 8.58
CA GLN A 284 -0.21 27.52 9.30
C GLN A 284 0.82 26.81 8.41
N GLY A 285 0.99 27.22 7.15
CA GLY A 285 1.92 26.58 6.21
C GLY A 285 1.44 25.23 5.66
N SER A 286 0.21 24.84 5.97
CA SER A 286 -0.49 23.74 5.30
C SER A 286 -1.21 24.26 4.06
N GLY A 287 -1.36 23.44 3.03
CA GLY A 287 -2.14 23.76 1.84
C GLY A 287 -2.69 22.49 1.20
N GLN A 288 -3.43 22.66 0.11
CA GLN A 288 -3.91 21.53 -0.69
C GLN A 288 -2.73 20.86 -1.39
N LEU A 289 -2.59 19.55 -1.22
CA LEU A 289 -1.52 18.75 -1.78
C LEU A 289 -1.76 18.51 -3.27
N CYS A 290 -0.81 19.00 -4.07
CA CYS A 290 -0.71 18.73 -5.49
C CYS A 290 0.50 17.83 -5.75
N LEU A 291 0.32 16.78 -6.54
CA LEU A 291 1.39 15.84 -6.88
C LEU A 291 1.75 15.95 -8.36
N TRP A 292 3.03 15.79 -8.66
CA TRP A 292 3.53 15.74 -10.03
C TRP A 292 4.63 14.70 -10.17
N GLY A 293 4.69 14.05 -11.34
CA GLY A 293 5.70 13.04 -11.64
C GLY A 293 5.21 12.05 -12.71
N ARG A 294 6.08 11.12 -13.09
CA ARG A 294 5.80 10.08 -14.08
C ARG A 294 4.79 9.03 -13.60
N HIS A 295 4.50 8.99 -12.31
CA HIS A 295 3.55 8.08 -11.66
C HIS A 295 2.11 8.62 -11.65
N ILE A 296 1.86 9.84 -12.14
CA ILE A 296 0.51 10.38 -12.28
C ILE A 296 -0.23 9.66 -13.42
N PHE A 297 -1.48 9.27 -13.16
CA PHE A 297 -2.33 8.49 -14.05
C PHE A 297 -2.50 9.08 -15.46
N MET A 298 -3.02 8.27 -16.37
CA MET A 298 -3.41 8.72 -17.71
C MET A 298 -4.74 9.49 -17.71
N GLY A 299 -5.55 9.28 -16.67
CA GLY A 299 -6.91 9.79 -16.56
C GLY A 299 -7.91 8.72 -16.14
N TYR A 300 -9.19 9.09 -16.13
CA TYR A 300 -10.30 8.19 -15.82
C TYR A 300 -10.91 7.62 -17.11
N LEU A 301 -11.19 6.32 -17.14
CA LEU A 301 -11.71 5.61 -18.32
C LEU A 301 -13.04 6.21 -18.79
N GLY A 302 -13.03 6.80 -19.99
CA GLY A 302 -14.23 7.39 -20.61
C GLY A 302 -14.74 8.66 -19.93
N MET A 303 -13.96 9.27 -19.04
CA MET A 303 -14.36 10.36 -18.16
C MET A 303 -13.41 11.56 -18.29
N GLU A 304 -13.44 12.19 -19.48
CA GLU A 304 -12.53 13.29 -19.84
C GLU A 304 -12.72 14.53 -18.95
N LYS A 305 -13.96 14.87 -18.60
CA LYS A 305 -14.25 16.05 -17.77
C LYS A 305 -13.68 15.91 -16.36
N GLU A 306 -13.85 14.73 -15.77
CA GLU A 306 -13.33 14.38 -14.46
C GLU A 306 -11.81 14.31 -14.47
N THR A 307 -11.22 13.82 -15.58
CA THR A 307 -9.77 13.80 -15.79
C THR A 307 -9.19 15.21 -15.80
N GLN A 308 -9.81 16.11 -16.57
CA GLN A 308 -9.40 17.52 -16.64
C GLN A 308 -9.62 18.24 -15.30
N ALA A 309 -10.66 17.89 -14.54
CA ALA A 309 -10.91 18.48 -13.22
C ALA A 309 -9.91 18.01 -12.15
N ALA A 310 -9.31 16.82 -12.32
CA ALA A 310 -8.31 16.27 -11.40
C ALA A 310 -6.89 16.84 -11.63
N LEU A 311 -6.65 17.50 -12.75
CA LEU A 311 -5.35 18.05 -13.14
C LEU A 311 -5.41 19.57 -13.26
N ASP A 312 -4.36 20.28 -12.85
CA ASP A 312 -4.21 21.70 -13.19
C ASP A 312 -3.68 21.89 -14.62
N GLU A 313 -3.62 23.15 -15.06
CA GLU A 313 -3.10 23.54 -16.39
C GLU A 313 -1.65 23.10 -16.68
N ASN A 314 -0.89 22.76 -15.63
CA ASN A 314 0.50 22.32 -15.70
C ASN A 314 0.65 20.81 -15.47
N GLY A 315 -0.46 20.06 -15.40
CA GLY A 315 -0.49 18.61 -15.20
C GLY A 315 -0.23 18.16 -13.76
N TRP A 316 -0.43 19.03 -12.77
CA TRP A 316 -0.38 18.63 -11.36
C TRP A 316 -1.70 17.97 -10.95
N LEU A 317 -1.60 16.81 -10.31
CA LEU A 317 -2.73 16.11 -9.72
C LEU A 317 -3.21 16.81 -8.46
N LEU A 318 -4.47 17.23 -8.45
CA LEU A 318 -5.18 17.81 -7.31
C LEU A 318 -5.72 16.68 -6.43
N THR A 319 -5.07 16.41 -5.29
CA THR A 319 -5.43 15.23 -4.45
C THR A 319 -6.63 15.45 -3.54
N GLY A 320 -7.01 16.70 -3.29
CA GLY A 320 -7.99 17.08 -2.26
C GLY A 320 -7.52 16.88 -0.80
N ALA A 321 -6.31 16.39 -0.58
CA ALA A 321 -5.73 16.24 0.76
C ALA A 321 -5.06 17.53 1.22
N LEU A 322 -5.12 17.82 2.52
CA LEU A 322 -4.34 18.89 3.14
C LEU A 322 -3.04 18.34 3.72
N GLY A 323 -1.97 19.12 3.56
CA GLY A 323 -0.69 18.77 4.14
C GLY A 323 0.30 19.90 4.12
N ARG A 324 1.50 19.61 4.60
CA ARG A 324 2.64 20.53 4.61
C ARG A 324 3.94 19.78 4.37
N THR A 325 4.94 20.48 3.86
CA THR A 325 6.33 20.01 3.82
C THR A 325 7.15 20.79 4.84
N ASP A 326 8.13 20.14 5.45
CA ASP A 326 9.09 20.83 6.31
C ASP A 326 10.39 21.18 5.56
N LYS A 327 11.29 21.91 6.24
CA LYS A 327 12.57 22.36 5.69
C LYS A 327 13.51 21.24 5.25
N ASP A 328 13.31 20.02 5.76
CA ASP A 328 14.11 18.85 5.42
C ASP A 328 13.41 17.99 4.34
N GLY A 329 12.30 18.49 3.77
CA GLY A 329 11.55 17.87 2.68
C GLY A 329 10.51 16.85 3.12
N PHE A 330 10.29 16.66 4.43
CA PHE A 330 9.34 15.66 4.92
C PHE A 330 7.90 16.11 4.71
N LEU A 331 7.10 15.23 4.10
CA LEU A 331 5.68 15.43 3.87
C LEU A 331 4.88 15.05 5.13
N TYR A 332 3.90 15.88 5.48
CA TYR A 332 2.93 15.64 6.54
C TYR A 332 1.53 15.80 5.96
N VAL A 333 0.77 14.71 5.91
CA VAL A 333 -0.64 14.72 5.50
C VAL A 333 -1.49 14.79 6.76
N THR A 334 -2.38 15.78 6.85
CA THR A 334 -3.15 16.05 8.09
C THR A 334 -4.56 15.50 8.02
N GLU A 335 -5.35 15.90 7.02
CA GLU A 335 -6.71 15.42 6.81
C GLU A 335 -7.07 15.50 5.32
N ARG A 336 -7.92 14.58 4.84
CA ARG A 336 -8.66 14.81 3.59
C ARG A 336 -9.66 15.93 3.92
N GLY A 337 -9.59 17.06 3.22
CA GLY A 337 -10.60 18.09 3.39
C GLY A 337 -11.98 17.49 3.14
N GLU A 338 -12.98 17.88 3.93
CA GLU A 338 -14.39 17.63 3.58
C GLU A 338 -14.61 18.15 2.15
N GLY A 339 -14.66 17.22 1.17
CA GLY A 339 -14.62 17.59 -0.25
C GLY A 339 -13.87 16.64 -1.19
N SER A 340 -13.52 15.41 -0.79
CA SER A 340 -13.03 14.41 -1.77
C SER A 340 -14.12 13.89 -2.73
N HIS A 341 -15.37 14.32 -2.56
CA HIS A 341 -16.29 14.43 -3.68
C HIS A 341 -16.13 15.83 -4.24
N ILE A 342 -15.64 15.91 -5.48
CA ILE A 342 -15.75 17.02 -6.43
C ILE A 342 -16.68 18.12 -5.87
N ARG A 343 -16.15 19.32 -5.64
CA ARG A 343 -16.96 20.50 -5.31
C ARG A 343 -18.05 20.69 -6.38
N THR A 344 -19.22 20.08 -6.18
CA THR A 344 -20.46 20.53 -6.79
C THR A 344 -20.90 21.74 -5.97
N PHE A 345 -20.68 22.93 -6.52
CA PHE A 345 -21.46 24.08 -6.06
C PHE A 345 -22.94 23.77 -6.32
N SER A 346 -23.78 24.05 -5.31
CA SER A 346 -25.25 23.89 -5.25
C SER A 346 -25.79 22.47 -4.96
N THR A 347 -25.92 22.14 -3.67
CA THR A 347 -27.17 21.97 -2.91
C THR A 347 -26.84 21.37 -1.54
N GLY A 348 -27.28 22.02 -0.46
CA GLY A 348 -26.83 21.77 0.91
C GLY A 348 -27.40 20.50 1.56
N GLU A 349 -26.82 19.34 1.25
CA GLU A 349 -27.03 18.13 2.04
C GLU A 349 -25.69 17.51 2.46
N THR A 350 -25.54 17.30 3.77
CA THR A 350 -24.35 16.74 4.41
C THR A 350 -24.30 15.22 4.19
N PRO A 351 -23.24 14.65 3.59
CA PRO A 351 -23.12 13.20 3.47
C PRO A 351 -22.79 12.58 4.84
N ARG A 352 -23.48 11.48 5.15
CA ARG A 352 -23.34 10.74 6.41
C ARG A 352 -22.01 9.97 6.43
N ARG A 353 -21.28 10.08 7.54
CA ARG A 353 -20.03 9.35 7.83
C ARG A 353 -20.32 7.84 7.86
N LEU A 354 -19.84 7.09 6.88
CA LEU A 354 -19.76 5.62 6.99
C LEU A 354 -18.50 5.29 7.78
N GLN A 355 -18.66 4.53 8.87
CA GLN A 355 -17.54 4.00 9.64
C GLN A 355 -16.86 2.91 8.81
N THR A 356 -15.54 3.02 8.62
CA THR A 356 -14.70 2.09 7.85
C THR A 356 -14.65 0.66 8.43
N GLU A 357 -15.36 0.41 9.54
CA GLU A 357 -15.44 -0.88 10.23
C GLU A 357 -16.19 -1.95 9.41
N ASP A 358 -17.08 -1.54 8.49
CA ASP A 358 -17.86 -2.47 7.66
C ASP A 358 -17.14 -2.93 6.36
N LEU A 359 -15.98 -2.34 6.03
CA LEU A 359 -15.29 -2.59 4.75
C LEU A 359 -14.41 -3.84 4.73
N TYR A 360 -14.06 -4.40 5.89
CA TYR A 360 -13.13 -5.54 5.99
C TYR A 360 -13.70 -6.74 6.75
N MET A 361 -14.97 -6.67 7.20
CA MET A 361 -15.65 -7.76 7.91
C MET A 361 -16.62 -8.57 7.03
N GLU A 362 -16.81 -8.17 5.77
CA GLU A 362 -17.67 -8.89 4.80
C GLU A 362 -16.90 -9.67 3.71
N ILE A 363 -15.66 -10.11 3.98
CA ILE A 363 -15.02 -11.17 3.19
C ILE A 363 -14.71 -12.35 4.08
#